data_AF-T2SAR1-F1
#
_entry.id   AF-T2SAR1-F1
#
_cell.length_a   1.000
_cell.length_b   1.000
_cell.length_c   1.000
_cell.angle_alpha   90.00
_cell.angle_beta   90.00
_cell.angle_gamma   90.00
#
_symmetry.space_group_name_H-M   'P 1'
#
loop_
_entity.id
_entity.type
_entity.pdbx_description
1 polymer ?
#
loop_
_entity_poly.entity_id
_entity_poly.type
_entity_poly.pdbx_seq_one_letter_code
_entity_poly.pdbx_strand_id
1 'polypeptide(L)'
;MTKVDAIKKVMEDNKGIVSWTILYNQIEKYYPSIRASKEWEAGLRGVLYREIRNHKNFKKVGLSLYALLDYQEEELKEIQENPVRMHSFMKGVCVEMGNFLKLDTYSADPKASYNNVLLSDLTTLRNIPNFTYKEILDTSKKLMCFGLILKVLFSLKELLKLWII
;
A
#
# COMPACT_ATOMS: atom_id res chain seq x y z
N MET A 1 26.56 6.50 -8.27
CA MET A 1 25.10 6.25 -8.28
C MET A 1 24.44 7.29 -7.39
N THR A 2 23.42 7.99 -7.88
CA THR A 2 22.66 8.99 -7.11
C THR A 2 21.46 8.35 -6.38
N LYS A 3 20.82 9.09 -5.46
CA LYS A 3 19.55 8.63 -4.83
C LYS A 3 18.43 8.44 -5.87
N VAL A 4 18.41 9.27 -6.92
CA VAL A 4 17.41 9.14 -8.00
C VAL A 4 17.64 7.84 -8.76
N ASP A 5 18.89 7.54 -9.14
CA ASP A 5 19.23 6.29 -9.84
C ASP A 5 18.87 5.07 -8.99
N ALA A 6 19.13 5.13 -7.68
CA ALA A 6 18.81 4.05 -6.75
C ALA A 6 17.29 3.83 -6.65
N ILE A 7 16.48 4.90 -6.52
CA ILE A 7 15.01 4.79 -6.54
C ILE A 7 14.53 4.17 -7.85
N LYS A 8 15.08 4.63 -8.98
CA LYS A 8 14.74 4.12 -10.30
C LYS A 8 15.01 2.62 -10.41
N LYS A 9 16.17 2.16 -9.94
CA LYS A 9 16.52 0.73 -9.92
C LYS A 9 15.58 -0.10 -9.04
N VAL A 10 15.17 0.40 -7.88
CA VAL A 10 14.16 -0.29 -7.06
C VAL A 10 12.83 -0.37 -7.80
N MET A 11 12.39 0.70 -8.47
CA MET A 11 11.15 0.63 -9.27
C MET A 11 11.27 -0.36 -10.42
N GLU A 12 12.37 -0.36 -11.17
CA GLU A 12 12.62 -1.34 -12.26
C GLU A 12 12.54 -2.79 -11.76
N ASP A 13 13.15 -3.10 -10.61
CA ASP A 13 13.08 -4.43 -9.99
C ASP A 13 11.65 -4.84 -9.57
N ASN A 14 10.77 -3.87 -9.32
CA ASN A 14 9.38 -4.07 -8.89
C ASN A 14 8.38 -3.75 -10.01
N LYS A 15 8.75 -4.03 -11.27
CA LYS A 15 7.88 -3.86 -12.45
C LYS A 15 7.43 -2.40 -12.70
N GLY A 16 8.24 -1.45 -12.28
CA GLY A 16 8.05 -0.02 -12.51
C GLY A 16 7.23 0.72 -11.46
N ILE A 17 6.82 0.06 -10.37
CA ILE A 17 5.96 0.66 -9.32
C ILE A 17 6.31 0.13 -7.93
N VAL A 18 6.23 1.00 -6.92
CA VAL A 18 6.60 0.68 -5.53
C VAL A 18 5.72 1.42 -4.52
N SER A 19 5.57 0.82 -3.34
CA SER A 19 5.12 1.50 -2.11
C SER A 19 6.32 2.04 -1.32
N TRP A 20 6.08 2.89 -0.33
CA TRP A 20 7.11 3.31 0.62
C TRP A 20 7.79 2.12 1.32
N THR A 21 7.00 1.12 1.71
CA THR A 21 7.50 -0.08 2.41
C THR A 21 8.53 -0.82 1.56
N ILE A 22 8.19 -1.09 0.30
CA ILE A 22 9.10 -1.74 -0.66
C ILE A 22 10.36 -0.90 -0.84
N LEU A 23 10.18 0.40 -1.07
CA LEU A 23 11.29 1.31 -1.31
C LEU A 23 12.26 1.36 -0.12
N TYR A 24 11.77 1.50 1.11
CA TYR A 24 12.63 1.52 2.32
C TYR A 24 13.37 0.21 2.56
N ASN A 25 12.73 -0.93 2.27
CA ASN A 25 13.33 -2.23 2.49
C ASN A 25 14.40 -2.57 1.46
N GLN A 26 14.30 -2.06 0.23
CA GLN A 26 15.16 -2.48 -0.88
C GLN A 26 16.17 -1.42 -1.34
N ILE A 27 15.99 -0.14 -0.99
CA ILE A 27 16.86 0.94 -1.48
C ILE A 27 18.33 0.76 -1.08
N GLU A 28 18.60 0.11 0.04
CA GLU A 28 19.96 -0.15 0.53
C GLU A 28 20.77 -1.08 -0.40
N LYS A 29 20.09 -1.95 -1.16
CA LYS A 29 20.70 -2.77 -2.22
C LYS A 29 21.43 -1.91 -3.26
N TYR A 30 20.89 -0.73 -3.53
CA TYR A 30 21.38 0.20 -4.56
C TYR A 30 22.06 1.44 -3.97
N TYR A 31 21.85 1.77 -2.70
CA TYR A 31 22.52 2.89 -2.06
C TYR A 31 22.86 2.51 -0.61
N PRO A 32 23.93 1.71 -0.38
CA PRO A 32 24.24 1.15 0.94
C PRO A 32 24.44 2.21 2.03
N SER A 33 24.97 3.38 1.66
CA SER A 33 25.20 4.50 2.59
C SER A 33 23.93 5.30 2.93
N ILE A 34 22.73 4.88 2.45
CA ILE A 34 21.48 5.62 2.66
C ILE A 34 21.20 5.79 4.15
N ARG A 35 21.41 4.73 4.95
CA ARG A 35 21.11 4.68 6.39
C ARG A 35 22.16 5.36 7.28
N ALA A 36 23.19 5.96 6.71
CA ALA A 36 24.21 6.68 7.48
C ALA A 36 23.63 7.90 8.23
N SER A 37 22.55 8.50 7.70
CA SER A 37 21.81 9.57 8.36
C SER A 37 20.60 9.04 9.10
N LYS A 38 20.30 9.59 10.28
CA LYS A 38 19.04 9.32 11.01
C LYS A 38 17.80 9.79 10.24
N GLU A 39 17.95 10.74 9.33
CA GLU A 39 16.85 11.35 8.56
C GLU A 39 16.76 10.82 7.12
N TRP A 40 17.37 9.66 6.86
CA TRP A 40 17.49 9.12 5.51
C TRP A 40 16.13 8.94 4.81
N GLU A 41 15.09 8.53 5.53
CA GLU A 41 13.73 8.40 4.98
C GLU A 41 13.19 9.75 4.52
N ALA A 42 13.34 10.80 5.34
CA ALA A 42 12.90 12.15 4.99
C ALA A 42 13.67 12.68 3.77
N GLY A 43 14.97 12.41 3.70
CA GLY A 43 15.79 12.73 2.53
C GLY A 43 15.33 11.99 1.27
N LEU A 44 14.94 10.72 1.38
CA LEU A 44 14.43 9.93 0.26
C LEU A 44 13.07 10.46 -0.24
N ARG A 45 12.17 10.77 0.70
CA ARG A 45 10.87 11.43 0.42
C ARG A 45 11.08 12.75 -0.31
N GLY A 46 12.00 13.58 0.18
CA GLY A 46 12.32 14.87 -0.43
C GLY A 46 12.81 14.74 -1.88
N VAL A 47 13.69 13.77 -2.15
CA VAL A 47 14.16 13.49 -3.52
C VAL A 47 13.01 13.06 -4.42
N LEU A 48 12.21 12.09 -3.98
CA LEU A 48 11.09 11.56 -4.76
C LEU A 48 10.05 12.65 -5.06
N TYR A 49 9.63 13.41 -4.04
CA TYR A 49 8.64 14.47 -4.21
C TYR A 49 9.14 15.61 -5.10
N ARG A 50 10.43 15.96 -5.03
CA ARG A 50 11.03 16.94 -5.94
C ARG A 50 10.97 16.46 -7.40
N GLU A 51 11.30 15.20 -7.65
CA GLU A 51 11.27 14.63 -9.00
C GLU A 51 9.85 14.54 -9.57
N ILE A 52 8.87 14.18 -8.73
CA ILE A 52 7.44 14.16 -9.08
C ILE A 52 6.95 15.57 -9.40
N ARG A 53 7.24 16.56 -8.54
CA ARG A 53 6.84 17.96 -8.75
C ARG A 53 7.41 18.53 -10.05
N ASN A 54 8.61 18.11 -10.42
CA ASN A 54 9.28 18.55 -11.64
C ASN A 54 8.96 17.68 -12.87
N HIS A 55 8.05 16.70 -12.74
CA HIS A 55 7.63 15.79 -13.81
C HIS A 55 8.79 15.12 -14.57
N LYS A 56 9.81 14.66 -13.84
CA LYS A 56 11.03 14.10 -14.44
C LYS A 56 10.99 12.59 -14.60
N ASN A 57 11.27 11.86 -13.52
CA ASN A 57 11.51 10.42 -13.56
C ASN A 57 10.35 9.59 -13.01
N PHE A 58 9.50 10.19 -12.17
CA PHE A 58 8.52 9.47 -11.37
C PHE A 58 7.16 10.17 -11.38
N LYS A 59 6.10 9.39 -11.14
CA LYS A 59 4.73 9.88 -10.92
C LYS A 59 4.09 9.18 -9.72
N LYS A 60 3.05 9.80 -9.17
CA LYS A 60 2.21 9.22 -8.11
C LYS A 60 0.98 8.56 -8.76
N VAL A 61 0.76 7.29 -8.48
CA VAL A 61 -0.29 6.44 -9.09
C VAL A 61 -1.44 6.16 -8.12
N GLY A 62 -1.13 5.99 -6.84
CA GLY A 62 -2.12 5.76 -5.78
C GLY A 62 -1.90 6.70 -4.59
N LEU A 63 -2.61 6.49 -3.48
CA LEU A 63 -2.40 7.25 -2.24
C LEU A 63 -0.96 7.12 -1.70
N SER A 64 -0.37 5.93 -1.84
CA SER A 64 0.94 5.53 -1.31
C SER A 64 1.83 4.80 -2.33
N LEU A 65 1.38 4.69 -3.59
CA LEU A 65 2.12 4.10 -4.69
C LEU A 65 2.77 5.15 -5.60
N TYR A 66 4.01 4.86 -5.98
CA TYR A 66 4.84 5.67 -6.86
C TYR A 66 5.42 4.81 -7.96
N ALA A 67 5.45 5.35 -9.17
CA ALA A 67 5.89 4.62 -10.34
C ALA A 67 6.85 5.44 -11.19
N LEU A 68 7.51 4.76 -12.13
CA LEU A 68 8.22 5.40 -13.23
C LEU A 68 7.26 6.26 -14.06
N LEU A 69 7.76 7.33 -14.66
CA LEU A 69 6.92 8.27 -15.40
C LEU A 69 6.16 7.60 -16.56
N ASP A 70 6.79 6.64 -17.23
CA ASP A 70 6.28 5.87 -18.35
C ASP A 70 5.44 4.63 -17.95
N TYR A 71 5.30 4.36 -16.65
CA TYR A 71 4.52 3.24 -16.15
C TYR A 71 3.06 3.32 -16.60
N GLN A 72 2.55 2.24 -17.19
CA GLN A 72 1.15 2.13 -17.60
C GLN A 72 0.32 1.59 -16.43
N GLU A 73 -0.66 2.38 -16.01
CA GLU A 73 -1.60 2.01 -14.95
C GLU A 73 -2.65 1.03 -15.49
N GLU A 74 -3.23 0.21 -14.63
CA GLU A 74 -4.31 -0.69 -15.04
C GLU A 74 -5.55 0.12 -15.43
N GLU A 75 -6.16 -0.19 -16.58
CA GLU A 75 -7.36 0.49 -17.01
C GLU A 75 -8.58 0.05 -16.18
N LEU A 76 -9.30 1.02 -15.60
CA LEU A 76 -10.47 0.75 -14.77
C LEU A 76 -11.58 -0.03 -15.50
N LYS A 77 -11.65 0.07 -16.84
CA LYS A 77 -12.62 -0.67 -17.65
C LYS A 77 -12.32 -2.17 -17.64
N GLU A 78 -11.07 -2.54 -17.89
CA GLU A 78 -10.62 -3.94 -17.87
C GLU A 78 -10.80 -4.58 -16.49
N ILE A 79 -10.59 -3.80 -15.43
CA ILE A 79 -10.82 -4.25 -14.05
C ILE A 79 -12.31 -4.51 -13.79
N GLN A 80 -13.21 -3.66 -14.32
CA GLN A 80 -14.67 -3.79 -14.14
C GLN A 80 -15.25 -5.02 -14.81
N GLU A 81 -14.70 -5.42 -15.96
CA GLU A 81 -15.17 -6.58 -16.71
C GLU A 81 -14.80 -7.92 -16.06
N ASN A 82 -13.85 -7.93 -15.12
CA ASN A 82 -13.41 -9.13 -14.42
C ASN A 82 -13.71 -9.05 -12.91
N PRO A 83 -14.75 -9.75 -12.39
CA PRO A 83 -15.13 -9.72 -10.98
C PRO A 83 -14.01 -10.11 -10.01
N VAL A 84 -13.14 -11.06 -10.40
CA VAL A 84 -12.00 -11.50 -9.56
C VAL A 84 -10.93 -10.41 -9.49
N ARG A 85 -10.67 -9.74 -10.61
CA ARG A 85 -9.77 -8.58 -10.67
C ARG A 85 -10.34 -7.42 -9.86
N MET A 86 -11.62 -7.09 -10.06
CA MET A 86 -12.32 -6.06 -9.30
C MET A 86 -12.23 -6.29 -7.80
N HIS A 87 -12.47 -7.53 -7.34
CA HIS A 87 -12.32 -7.86 -5.93
C HIS A 87 -10.90 -7.65 -5.41
N SER A 88 -9.87 -8.05 -6.18
CA SER A 88 -8.46 -7.80 -5.84
C SER A 88 -8.11 -6.32 -5.82
N PHE A 89 -8.64 -5.55 -6.78
CA PHE A 89 -8.44 -4.12 -6.90
C PHE A 89 -9.04 -3.37 -5.71
N MET A 90 -10.31 -3.65 -5.37
CA MET A 90 -10.99 -3.05 -4.23
C MET A 90 -10.29 -3.35 -2.91
N LYS A 91 -9.80 -4.59 -2.74
CA LYS A 91 -8.94 -4.95 -1.61
C LYS A 91 -7.68 -4.09 -1.53
N GLY A 92 -7.01 -3.89 -2.67
CA GLY A 92 -5.85 -3.01 -2.78
C GLY A 92 -6.15 -1.58 -2.36
N VAL A 93 -7.24 -1.00 -2.86
CA VAL A 93 -7.71 0.34 -2.48
C VAL A 93 -7.95 0.45 -0.97
N CYS A 94 -8.62 -0.55 -0.36
CA CYS A 94 -8.85 -0.57 1.09
C CYS A 94 -7.56 -0.59 1.91
N VAL A 95 -6.59 -1.43 1.51
CA VAL A 95 -5.27 -1.49 2.17
C VAL A 95 -4.54 -0.17 2.01
N GLU A 96 -4.55 0.41 0.81
CA GLU A 96 -3.88 1.68 0.55
C GLU A 96 -4.44 2.82 1.39
N MET A 97 -5.77 2.89 1.51
CA MET A 97 -6.46 3.87 2.33
C MET A 97 -6.16 3.68 3.82
N GLY A 98 -6.16 2.43 4.31
CA GLY A 98 -5.77 2.13 5.69
C GLY A 98 -4.33 2.56 6.01
N ASN A 99 -3.39 2.29 5.12
CA ASN A 99 -1.99 2.70 5.26
C ASN A 99 -1.84 4.23 5.24
N PHE A 100 -2.56 4.91 4.35
CA PHE A 100 -2.59 6.38 4.29
C PHE A 100 -3.09 6.98 5.62
N LEU A 101 -4.10 6.35 6.23
CA LEU A 101 -4.62 6.70 7.54
C LEU A 101 -3.77 6.20 8.72
N LYS A 102 -2.62 5.57 8.44
CA LYS A 102 -1.70 4.99 9.44
C LYS A 102 -2.37 3.96 10.36
N LEU A 103 -3.27 3.16 9.79
CA LEU A 103 -3.92 2.04 10.48
C LEU A 103 -3.18 0.75 10.18
N ASP A 104 -3.40 -0.25 11.05
CA ASP A 104 -2.97 -1.61 10.76
C ASP A 104 -3.83 -2.23 9.66
N THR A 105 -3.20 -2.83 8.66
CA THR A 105 -3.87 -3.37 7.48
C THR A 105 -3.54 -4.84 7.26
N TYR A 106 -4.57 -5.62 6.92
CA TYR A 106 -4.50 -7.05 6.67
C TYR A 106 -5.28 -7.40 5.40
N SER A 107 -4.79 -8.40 4.68
CA SER A 107 -5.49 -9.01 3.55
C SER A 107 -5.56 -10.52 3.76
N ALA A 108 -6.77 -11.07 3.64
CA ALA A 108 -7.00 -12.52 3.58
C ALA A 108 -6.37 -13.17 2.33
N ASP A 109 -6.10 -12.36 1.30
CA ASP A 109 -5.48 -12.79 0.06
C ASP A 109 -4.16 -12.04 -0.16
N PRO A 110 -3.06 -12.51 0.45
CA PRO A 110 -1.75 -11.85 0.36
C PRO A 110 -1.13 -11.93 -1.05
N LYS A 111 -1.59 -12.86 -1.89
CA LYS A 111 -1.05 -13.11 -3.24
C LYS A 111 -1.78 -12.34 -4.33
N ALA A 112 -2.96 -11.79 -4.04
CA ALA A 112 -3.62 -10.86 -4.94
C ALA A 112 -2.71 -9.65 -5.23
N SER A 113 -2.82 -9.13 -6.44
CA SER A 113 -2.09 -7.96 -6.90
C SER A 113 -3.00 -6.74 -7.01
N TYR A 114 -2.43 -5.55 -6.80
CA TYR A 114 -3.04 -4.24 -7.00
C TYR A 114 -2.00 -3.34 -7.68
N ASN A 115 -2.28 -2.88 -8.90
CA ASN A 115 -1.32 -2.14 -9.74
C ASN A 115 0.04 -2.84 -9.78
N ASN A 116 0.06 -4.13 -10.12
CA ASN A 116 1.27 -4.99 -10.12
C ASN A 116 2.03 -5.15 -8.80
N VAL A 117 1.55 -4.57 -7.68
CA VAL A 117 2.11 -4.78 -6.34
C VAL A 117 1.32 -5.84 -5.59
N LEU A 118 1.98 -6.76 -4.88
CA LEU A 118 1.27 -7.76 -4.07
C LEU A 118 0.65 -7.11 -2.83
N LEU A 119 -0.57 -7.53 -2.47
CA LEU A 119 -1.22 -7.03 -1.26
C LEU A 119 -0.39 -7.31 0.00
N SER A 120 0.35 -8.41 0.04
CA SER A 120 1.28 -8.73 1.13
C SER A 120 2.42 -7.74 1.31
N ASP A 121 2.80 -6.99 0.27
CA ASP A 121 3.83 -5.95 0.37
C ASP A 121 3.23 -4.60 0.80
N LEU A 122 1.91 -4.47 0.74
CA LEU A 122 1.16 -3.30 1.18
C LEU A 122 0.65 -3.45 2.61
N THR A 123 0.24 -4.65 3.03
CA THR A 123 -0.30 -4.88 4.38
C THR A 123 0.75 -4.72 5.47
N THR A 124 0.38 -4.11 6.60
CA THR A 124 1.25 -4.02 7.79
C THR A 124 1.20 -5.28 8.65
N LEU A 125 0.06 -5.97 8.67
CA LEU A 125 -0.16 -7.18 9.47
C LEU A 125 -0.03 -8.45 8.61
N ARG A 126 0.76 -9.39 9.10
CA ARG A 126 0.81 -10.76 8.54
C ARG A 126 -0.35 -11.64 9.03
N ASN A 127 -0.80 -11.41 10.25
CA ASN A 127 -1.88 -12.15 10.90
C ASN A 127 -2.77 -11.20 11.70
N ILE A 128 -4.06 -11.54 11.82
CA ILE A 128 -4.98 -10.82 12.69
C ILE A 128 -4.62 -11.14 14.16
N PRO A 129 -4.44 -10.14 15.04
CA PRO A 129 -4.13 -10.36 16.45
C PRO A 129 -5.30 -11.03 17.18
N ASN A 130 -5.00 -11.75 18.27
CA ASN A 130 -6.03 -12.37 19.11
C ASN A 130 -6.66 -11.32 20.04
N PHE A 131 -7.69 -10.64 19.56
CA PHE A 131 -8.40 -9.60 20.34
C PHE A 131 -9.85 -9.97 20.71
N THR A 132 -10.36 -11.08 20.18
CA THR A 132 -11.75 -11.53 20.39
C THR A 132 -11.83 -13.05 20.32
N TYR A 133 -13.05 -13.59 20.41
CA TYR A 133 -13.35 -15.02 20.31
C TYR A 133 -12.82 -15.63 19.01
N LYS A 134 -12.34 -16.87 19.11
CA LYS A 134 -11.68 -17.57 18.00
C LYS A 134 -12.59 -17.73 16.79
N GLU A 135 -13.88 -17.97 17.02
CA GLU A 135 -14.90 -18.11 15.99
C GLU A 135 -15.04 -16.85 15.15
N ILE A 136 -15.04 -15.68 15.82
CA ILE A 136 -15.07 -14.37 15.15
C ILE A 136 -13.77 -14.16 14.38
N LEU A 137 -12.62 -14.42 14.99
CA LEU A 137 -11.31 -14.27 14.33
C LEU A 137 -11.19 -15.13 13.07
N ASP A 138 -11.58 -16.41 13.15
CA ASP A 138 -11.47 -17.35 12.03
C ASP A 138 -12.46 -17.03 10.90
N THR A 139 -13.58 -16.41 11.23
CA THR A 139 -14.54 -15.87 10.24
C THR A 139 -13.97 -14.61 9.58
N SER A 140 -13.42 -13.67 10.37
CA SER A 140 -12.80 -12.44 9.88
C SER A 140 -11.61 -12.70 8.96
N LYS A 141 -10.79 -13.73 9.22
CA LYS A 141 -9.66 -14.12 8.35
C LYS A 141 -10.08 -14.53 6.95
N LYS A 142 -11.32 -14.97 6.74
CA LYS A 142 -11.84 -15.48 5.46
C LYS A 142 -12.57 -14.42 4.65
N LEU A 143 -13.25 -13.48 5.31
CA LEU A 143 -14.26 -12.64 4.66
C LEU A 143 -13.71 -11.41 3.94
N MET A 144 -12.67 -10.72 4.43
CA MET A 144 -12.37 -9.39 3.89
C MET A 144 -10.98 -8.84 4.22
N CYS A 145 -10.50 -7.92 3.38
CA CYS A 145 -9.43 -6.99 3.74
C CYS A 145 -9.87 -6.12 4.90
N PHE A 146 -9.49 -6.51 6.12
CA PHE A 146 -9.53 -5.60 7.24
C PHE A 146 -8.36 -4.62 7.06
N GLY A 147 -8.67 -3.38 6.68
CA GLY A 147 -8.12 -2.31 7.51
C GLY A 147 -8.60 -2.66 8.92
N LEU A 148 -7.71 -2.94 9.86
CA LEU A 148 -8.08 -3.09 11.25
C LEU A 148 -8.49 -1.68 11.67
N ILE A 149 -9.74 -1.37 11.36
CA ILE A 149 -10.31 -0.09 11.62
C ILE A 149 -10.70 -0.10 13.10
N LEU A 150 -9.68 -0.11 13.97
CA LEU A 150 -9.85 0.05 15.42
C LEU A 150 -10.60 1.36 15.75
N LYS A 151 -10.60 2.35 14.84
CA LYS A 151 -11.28 3.64 15.00
C LYS A 151 -12.70 3.72 14.41
N VAL A 152 -12.93 3.25 13.19
CA VAL A 152 -14.27 3.22 12.55
C VAL A 152 -15.14 2.07 13.06
N LEU A 153 -14.65 0.95 13.63
CA LEU A 153 -15.56 0.06 14.39
C LEU A 153 -16.07 0.74 15.67
N PHE A 154 -15.27 1.62 16.28
CA PHE A 154 -15.74 2.49 17.36
C PHE A 154 -16.70 3.59 16.85
N SER A 155 -16.44 4.15 15.66
CA SER A 155 -17.29 5.19 15.06
C SER A 155 -18.57 4.66 14.39
N LEU A 156 -18.59 3.41 13.91
CA LEU A 156 -19.76 2.74 13.34
C LEU A 156 -20.79 2.40 14.41
N LYS A 157 -20.35 2.19 15.66
CA LYS A 157 -21.26 2.12 16.81
C LYS A 157 -22.03 3.43 17.03
N GLU A 158 -21.44 4.58 16.72
CA GLU A 158 -22.11 5.89 16.79
C GLU A 158 -22.98 6.16 15.54
N LEU A 159 -22.55 5.73 14.35
CA LEU A 159 -23.35 5.83 13.13
C LEU A 159 -24.58 4.89 13.12
N LEU A 160 -24.48 3.70 13.71
CA LEU A 160 -25.62 2.79 13.89
C LEU A 160 -26.66 3.32 14.88
N LYS A 161 -26.28 4.18 15.84
CA LYS A 161 -27.25 4.87 16.72
C LYS A 161 -28.08 5.92 15.97
N LEU A 162 -27.56 6.50 14.88
CA LEU A 162 -28.26 7.48 14.06
C LEU A 162 -29.21 6.85 13.03
N TRP A 163 -29.25 5.52 12.92
CA TRP A 163 -30.11 4.79 11.98
C TRP A 163 -31.25 4.00 12.66
N ILE A 164 -31.39 4.12 13.99
CA ILE A 164 -32.49 3.54 14.79
C ILE A 164 -33.24 4.67 15.53
N ILE A 165 -33.49 5.79 14.83
CA ILE A 165 -34.52 6.78 15.19
C ILE A 165 -35.31 7.07 13.93
#